data_AF-A0A1I6HSY6-F1
#
_entry.id   AF-A0A1I6HSY6-F1
#
_cell.length_a   1.000
_cell.length_b   1.000
_cell.length_c   1.000
_cell.angle_alpha   90.00
_cell.angle_beta   90.00
_cell.angle_gamma   90.00
#
_symmetry.space_group_name_H-M   'P 1'
#
loop_
_entity.id
_entity.type
_entity.pdbx_description
1 polymer ?
#
loop_
_entity_poly.entity_id
_entity_poly.type
_entity_poly.pdbx_seq_one_letter_code
_entity_poly.pdbx_strand_id
1 'polypeptide(L)'
;MDSIFGVSVYQCEGSVDNERLMMDCTPEYAPEGVELGNVTISGSLNRDGNIRGDWESTIGTAGTFELFPHSSNDSQFAVESKPGNPEQIHNKTLQVGSLRLFKEDVVQLINFMKKDFTAGRVIVTYAQRSSELTKYADDFLEKIDDIGTLNYLKLVIQEPEAYGINRVIVIEFVQSGASEIRVSGINESWVLGKAESLYQILRPKQNSLVTTYRKYGLNLNAVIFIAMLIVIPDIEKWQDRTLFVVVVFVLLSFLLFVHNKLIPNTAIYLEQSRPGVFKRAWPSILSWLIAASSSIVAAYLYSLLTGPSS
;
A
#
# COMPACT_ATOMS: atom_id res chain seq x y z
N MET A 1 -14.74 18.70 29.17
CA MET A 1 -15.27 19.63 30.18
C MET A 1 -15.67 20.88 29.42
N ASP A 2 -16.96 21.20 29.38
CA ASP A 2 -17.49 22.29 28.55
C ASP A 2 -17.28 23.63 29.27
N SER A 3 -16.55 24.55 28.65
CA SER A 3 -16.08 25.80 29.27
C SER A 3 -17.10 26.95 29.19
N ILE A 4 -18.32 26.67 28.72
CA ILE A 4 -19.29 27.71 28.34
C ILE A 4 -20.39 27.93 29.41
N PHE A 5 -20.79 26.91 30.17
CA PHE A 5 -21.97 26.98 31.06
C PHE A 5 -21.69 26.77 32.56
N GLY A 6 -20.41 26.68 32.96
CA GLY A 6 -20.04 26.45 34.36
C GLY A 6 -20.34 25.01 34.82
N VAL A 7 -20.02 24.72 36.08
CA VAL A 7 -20.25 23.41 36.71
C VAL A 7 -21.34 23.58 37.76
N SER A 8 -22.40 22.78 37.67
CA SER A 8 -23.42 22.65 38.71
C SER A 8 -23.10 21.44 39.58
N VAL A 9 -23.21 21.58 40.89
CA VAL A 9 -22.95 20.50 41.85
C VAL A 9 -24.26 20.13 42.53
N TYR A 10 -24.53 18.83 42.61
CA TYR A 10 -25.70 18.27 43.27
C TYR A 10 -25.26 17.29 44.36
N GLN A 11 -25.94 17.32 45.50
CA GLN A 11 -25.88 16.29 46.51
C GLN A 11 -26.98 15.28 46.25
N CYS A 12 -26.59 14.04 45.95
CA CYS A 12 -27.50 12.95 45.61
C CYS A 12 -27.56 11.90 46.70
N GLU A 13 -28.75 11.47 47.07
CA GLU A 13 -29.00 10.33 47.96
C GLU A 13 -29.87 9.32 47.22
N GLY A 14 -29.58 8.03 47.39
CA GLY A 14 -30.29 7.01 46.62
C GLY A 14 -30.00 5.59 47.05
N SER A 15 -30.69 4.66 46.42
CA SER A 15 -30.56 3.23 46.66
C SER A 15 -30.36 2.46 45.35
N VAL A 16 -29.74 1.29 45.49
CA VAL A 16 -29.63 0.31 44.42
C VAL A 16 -30.42 -0.92 44.85
N ASP A 17 -31.43 -1.28 44.08
CA ASP A 17 -32.25 -2.49 44.29
C ASP A 17 -32.44 -3.24 42.96
N ASN A 18 -32.20 -4.55 42.96
CA ASN A 18 -32.40 -5.45 41.82
C ASN A 18 -31.96 -4.85 40.46
N GLU A 19 -30.70 -4.45 40.36
CA GLU A 19 -30.09 -3.87 39.15
C GLU A 19 -30.65 -2.50 38.74
N ARG A 20 -31.43 -1.82 39.59
CA ARG A 20 -31.92 -0.46 39.38
C ARG A 20 -31.30 0.52 40.37
N LEU A 21 -30.81 1.62 39.84
CA LEU A 21 -30.35 2.78 40.59
C LEU A 21 -31.47 3.82 40.62
N MET A 22 -31.82 4.29 41.82
CA MET A 22 -32.70 5.44 42.00
C MET A 22 -32.01 6.43 42.93
N MET A 23 -31.91 7.69 42.50
CA MET A 23 -31.30 8.77 43.29
C MET A 23 -32.15 10.03 43.21
N ASP A 24 -32.25 10.75 44.32
CA ASP A 24 -32.81 12.08 44.42
C ASP A 24 -31.67 13.05 44.75
N CYS A 25 -31.55 14.09 43.93
CA CYS A 25 -30.44 15.02 43.92
C CYS A 25 -30.94 16.44 44.20
N THR A 26 -30.32 17.11 45.18
CA THR A 26 -30.58 18.51 45.52
C THR A 26 -29.41 19.38 45.11
N PRO A 27 -29.64 20.58 44.54
CA PRO A 27 -28.57 21.45 44.08
C PRO A 27 -27.77 21.99 45.27
N GLU A 28 -26.46 21.82 45.24
CA GLU A 28 -25.51 22.34 46.24
C GLU A 28 -24.84 23.62 45.75
N TYR A 29 -24.53 23.68 44.45
CA TYR A 29 -23.93 24.85 43.82
C TYR A 29 -24.50 25.10 42.42
N ALA A 30 -24.87 26.36 42.15
CA ALA A 30 -25.30 26.84 40.86
C ALA A 30 -24.39 27.98 40.38
N PRO A 31 -24.00 28.02 39.09
CA PRO A 31 -23.37 29.18 38.49
C PRO A 31 -24.27 30.44 38.56
N GLU A 32 -23.67 31.62 38.58
CA GLU A 32 -24.38 32.90 38.70
C GLU A 32 -25.40 33.07 37.55
N GLY A 33 -26.68 33.31 37.91
CA GLY A 33 -27.77 33.48 36.94
C GLY A 33 -28.44 32.18 36.46
N VAL A 34 -28.05 31.01 36.99
CA VAL A 34 -28.65 29.72 36.64
C VAL A 34 -29.56 29.22 37.77
N GLU A 35 -30.85 29.02 37.47
CA GLU A 35 -31.78 28.35 38.37
C GLU A 35 -31.69 26.83 38.18
N LEU A 36 -31.53 26.09 39.27
CA LEU A 36 -31.43 24.62 39.27
C LEU A 36 -32.60 24.04 40.07
N GLY A 37 -33.31 23.08 39.48
CA GLY A 37 -34.33 22.29 40.18
C GLY A 37 -33.75 21.02 40.79
N ASN A 38 -34.43 20.44 41.77
CA ASN A 38 -34.12 19.09 42.25
C ASN A 38 -34.23 18.09 41.09
N VAL A 39 -33.33 17.10 41.06
CA VAL A 39 -33.23 16.11 39.99
C VAL A 39 -33.49 14.71 40.55
N THR A 40 -34.37 13.95 39.89
CA THR A 40 -34.55 12.52 40.14
C THR A 40 -33.87 11.74 39.02
N ILE A 41 -33.05 10.75 39.40
CA ILE A 41 -32.25 9.92 38.49
C ILE A 41 -32.69 8.47 38.62
N SER A 42 -32.98 7.81 37.50
CA SER A 42 -33.35 6.40 37.45
C SER A 42 -32.59 5.69 36.33
N GLY A 43 -31.92 4.59 36.64
CA GLY A 43 -31.17 3.82 35.66
C GLY A 43 -31.07 2.34 35.98
N SER A 44 -30.71 1.53 34.99
CA SER A 44 -30.50 0.10 35.15
C SER A 44 -29.04 -0.30 34.88
N LEU A 45 -28.50 -1.15 35.74
CA LEU A 45 -27.21 -1.80 35.55
C LEU A 45 -27.31 -2.81 34.40
N ASN A 46 -26.41 -2.70 33.43
CA ASN A 46 -26.32 -3.64 32.33
C ASN A 46 -25.30 -4.75 32.63
N ARG A 47 -25.25 -5.76 31.75
CA ARG A 47 -24.31 -6.90 31.89
C ARG A 47 -22.83 -6.51 31.78
N ASP A 48 -22.55 -5.34 31.22
CA ASP A 48 -21.19 -4.80 31.05
C ASP A 48 -20.73 -3.99 32.28
N GLY A 49 -21.60 -3.85 33.30
CA GLY A 49 -21.30 -3.11 34.53
C GLY A 49 -21.55 -1.60 34.44
N ASN A 50 -22.11 -1.10 33.33
CA ASN A 50 -22.50 0.30 33.17
C ASN A 50 -23.94 0.51 33.67
N ILE A 51 -24.24 1.71 34.15
CA ILE A 51 -25.61 2.10 34.50
C ILE A 51 -26.09 3.11 33.47
N ARG A 52 -27.19 2.79 32.78
CA ARG A 52 -27.82 3.70 31.81
C ARG A 52 -29.22 4.04 32.27
N GLY A 53 -29.60 5.31 32.11
CA GLY A 53 -30.90 5.77 32.56
C GLY A 53 -31.22 7.18 32.14
N ASP A 54 -32.23 7.72 32.79
CA ASP A 54 -32.76 9.06 32.56
C ASP A 54 -32.76 9.86 33.87
N TRP A 55 -32.66 11.17 33.72
CA TRP A 55 -32.82 12.12 34.81
C TRP A 55 -33.85 13.17 34.43
N GLU A 56 -34.60 13.63 35.42
CA GLU A 56 -35.62 14.66 35.27
C GLU A 56 -35.54 15.65 36.43
N SER A 57 -35.70 16.94 36.15
CA SER A 57 -35.71 17.99 37.15
C SER A 57 -37.12 18.56 37.37
N THR A 58 -37.31 19.09 38.57
CA THR A 58 -38.54 19.81 38.97
C THR A 58 -38.85 21.06 38.14
N ILE A 59 -37.88 21.60 37.40
CA ILE A 59 -38.03 22.76 36.51
C ILE A 59 -38.28 22.35 35.05
N GLY A 60 -38.50 21.06 34.79
CA GLY A 60 -38.87 20.53 33.47
C GLY A 60 -37.70 20.27 32.53
N THR A 61 -36.46 20.25 33.04
CA THR A 61 -35.29 19.77 32.27
C THR A 61 -35.10 18.27 32.47
N ALA A 62 -34.74 17.55 31.42
CA ALA A 62 -34.53 16.11 31.47
C ALA A 62 -33.48 15.66 30.45
N GLY A 63 -32.94 14.46 30.63
CA GLY A 63 -32.00 13.87 29.69
C GLY A 63 -31.59 12.45 30.07
N THR A 64 -30.75 11.86 29.23
CA THR A 64 -30.18 10.52 29.45
C THR A 64 -28.81 10.62 30.12
N PHE A 65 -28.43 9.63 30.92
CA PHE A 65 -27.08 9.50 31.46
C PHE A 65 -26.55 8.07 31.29
N GLU A 66 -25.22 7.95 31.34
CA GLU A 66 -24.50 6.67 31.39
C GLU A 66 -23.33 6.80 32.38
N LEU A 67 -23.26 5.86 33.33
CA LEU A 67 -22.17 5.75 34.31
C LEU A 67 -21.33 4.53 33.98
N PHE A 68 -20.01 4.71 33.99
CA PHE A 68 -19.03 3.65 33.77
C PHE A 68 -18.34 3.28 35.09
N PRO A 69 -18.02 1.99 35.30
CA PRO A 69 -17.27 1.57 36.48
C PRO A 69 -15.85 2.13 36.41
N HIS A 70 -15.48 2.99 37.36
CA HIS A 70 -14.10 3.45 37.55
C HIS A 70 -13.50 2.70 38.75
N SER A 71 -12.41 1.97 38.54
CA SER A 71 -11.68 1.36 39.65
C SER A 71 -10.74 2.39 40.27
N SER A 72 -10.70 2.48 41.60
CA SER A 72 -9.81 3.40 42.33
C SER A 72 -8.31 3.04 42.27
N ASN A 73 -7.92 2.19 41.32
CA ASN A 73 -6.52 1.82 41.04
C ASN A 73 -5.98 2.45 39.74
N ASP A 74 -6.64 3.50 39.22
CA ASP A 74 -6.21 4.24 38.03
C ASP A 74 -4.98 5.16 38.27
N SER A 75 -4.03 4.69 39.07
CA SER A 75 -2.65 5.16 39.06
C SER A 75 -1.74 4.07 38.53
N GLN A 76 -1.99 3.65 37.28
CA GLN A 76 -1.00 3.17 36.32
C GLN A 76 -1.70 2.85 34.99
N PHE A 77 -1.22 3.51 33.93
CA PHE A 77 -1.40 3.04 32.56
C PHE A 77 -1.08 1.54 32.47
N ALA A 78 -1.87 0.81 31.67
CA ALA A 78 -1.89 -0.64 31.42
C ALA A 78 -2.80 -1.42 32.39
N VAL A 79 -3.87 -2.08 31.98
CA VAL A 79 -4.08 -2.87 30.75
C VAL A 79 -5.57 -2.77 30.41
N GLU A 80 -5.87 -2.38 29.18
CA GLU A 80 -7.18 -2.53 28.56
C GLU A 80 -7.77 -3.90 28.91
N SER A 81 -8.96 -3.88 29.50
CA SER A 81 -9.86 -5.03 29.56
C SER A 81 -9.89 -5.69 28.19
N LYS A 82 -9.16 -6.80 27.96
CA LYS A 82 -9.08 -7.52 26.67
C LYS A 82 -10.51 -7.72 26.12
N PRO A 83 -10.96 -6.96 25.12
CA PRO A 83 -12.22 -7.22 24.45
C PRO A 83 -11.83 -7.93 23.16
N GLY A 84 -11.54 -9.23 23.19
CA GLY A 84 -11.33 -10.00 21.96
C GLY A 84 -10.36 -9.41 20.92
N ASN A 85 -9.40 -8.57 21.31
CA ASN A 85 -8.47 -7.91 20.40
C ASN A 85 -7.77 -8.97 19.53
N PRO A 86 -7.65 -8.78 18.20
CA PRO A 86 -6.97 -9.75 17.37
C PRO A 86 -5.50 -9.72 17.78
N GLU A 87 -5.00 -10.86 18.25
CA GLU A 87 -3.62 -10.99 18.72
C GLU A 87 -2.60 -10.87 17.57
N GLN A 88 -3.07 -10.81 16.32
CA GLN A 88 -2.22 -10.85 15.13
C GLN A 88 -2.83 -10.07 13.96
N ILE A 89 -1.99 -9.26 13.31
CA ILE A 89 -2.29 -8.64 12.01
C ILE A 89 -1.59 -9.45 10.93
N HIS A 90 -2.34 -9.90 9.93
CA HIS A 90 -1.80 -10.66 8.81
C HIS A 90 -1.40 -9.71 7.69
N ASN A 91 -0.20 -9.93 7.12
CA ASN A 91 0.33 -9.12 6.04
C ASN A 91 0.78 -10.04 4.89
N LYS A 92 0.36 -9.72 3.68
CA LYS A 92 0.84 -10.39 2.46
C LYS A 92 1.37 -9.37 1.47
N THR A 93 2.63 -9.54 1.10
CA THR A 93 3.28 -8.76 0.04
C THR A 93 3.57 -9.67 -1.15
N LEU A 94 3.15 -9.23 -2.33
CA LEU A 94 3.46 -9.89 -3.61
C LEU A 94 4.16 -8.90 -4.53
N GLN A 95 5.33 -9.27 -5.03
CA GLN A 95 6.01 -8.51 -6.06
C GLN A 95 5.39 -8.81 -7.42
N VAL A 96 5.18 -7.75 -8.20
CA VAL A 96 4.67 -7.82 -9.56
C VAL A 96 5.80 -7.49 -10.52
N GLY A 97 5.89 -8.27 -11.60
CA GLY A 97 6.91 -8.10 -12.63
C GLY A 97 6.74 -6.80 -13.43
N SER A 98 7.41 -6.73 -14.59
CA SER A 98 7.30 -5.55 -15.44
C SER A 98 5.88 -5.45 -16.01
N LEU A 99 5.24 -4.31 -15.78
CA LEU A 99 3.84 -4.07 -16.13
C LEU A 99 3.71 -2.98 -17.19
N ARG A 100 2.76 -3.18 -18.10
CA ARG A 100 2.27 -2.12 -18.96
C ARG A 100 0.77 -1.98 -18.78
N LEU A 101 0.36 -0.88 -18.18
CA LEU A 101 -1.04 -0.60 -17.87
C LEU A 101 -1.56 0.49 -18.79
N PHE A 102 -2.80 0.32 -19.24
CA PHE A 102 -3.56 1.33 -19.96
C PHE A 102 -4.66 1.89 -19.07
N LYS A 103 -5.29 2.99 -19.50
CA LYS A 103 -6.43 3.61 -18.82
C LYS A 103 -7.44 2.58 -18.29
N GLU A 104 -7.96 1.72 -19.17
CA GLU A 104 -8.93 0.67 -18.83
C GLU A 104 -8.45 -0.26 -17.72
N ASP A 105 -7.15 -0.60 -17.71
CA ASP A 105 -6.58 -1.50 -16.71
C ASP A 105 -6.54 -0.83 -15.33
N VAL A 106 -6.23 0.48 -15.30
CA VAL A 106 -6.24 1.29 -14.06
C VAL A 106 -7.67 1.44 -13.54
N VAL A 107 -8.63 1.73 -14.41
CA VAL A 107 -10.07 1.80 -14.03
C VAL A 107 -10.55 0.46 -13.49
N GLN A 108 -10.25 -0.64 -14.18
CA GLN A 108 -10.62 -1.98 -13.75
C GLN A 108 -10.01 -2.31 -12.38
N LEU A 109 -8.75 -1.96 -12.16
CA LEU A 109 -8.06 -2.21 -10.89
C LEU A 109 -8.68 -1.41 -9.74
N ILE A 110 -8.95 -0.11 -9.94
CA ILE A 110 -9.62 0.73 -8.95
C ILE A 110 -10.99 0.15 -8.59
N ASN A 111 -11.80 -0.23 -9.59
CA ASN A 111 -13.11 -0.82 -9.36
C ASN A 111 -13.03 -2.16 -8.63
N PHE A 112 -12.04 -2.98 -8.95
CA PHE A 112 -11.82 -4.25 -8.26
C PHE A 112 -11.36 -4.07 -6.80
N MET A 113 -10.54 -3.05 -6.53
CA MET A 113 -10.15 -2.70 -5.16
C MET A 113 -11.36 -2.27 -4.34
N LYS A 114 -12.25 -1.43 -4.90
CA LYS A 114 -13.47 -0.94 -4.23
C LYS A 114 -14.47 -2.04 -3.89
N LYS A 115 -14.55 -3.13 -4.67
CA LYS A 115 -15.63 -4.13 -4.58
C LYS A 115 -15.85 -4.72 -3.18
N ASP A 116 -14.79 -4.90 -2.40
CA ASP A 116 -14.87 -5.53 -1.08
C ASP A 116 -14.90 -4.52 0.08
N PHE A 117 -14.94 -3.22 -0.23
CA PHE A 117 -14.96 -2.12 0.72
C PHE A 117 -16.31 -1.42 0.67
N THR A 118 -16.91 -1.17 1.83
CA THR A 118 -18.25 -0.56 1.95
C THR A 118 -18.17 0.94 2.14
N ALA A 119 -17.18 1.41 2.91
CA ALA A 119 -16.95 2.82 3.21
C ALA A 119 -15.58 3.32 2.73
N GLY A 120 -14.64 2.41 2.48
CA GLY A 120 -13.30 2.77 1.98
C GLY A 120 -13.34 3.46 0.62
N ARG A 121 -12.64 4.59 0.49
CA ARG A 121 -12.39 5.25 -0.79
C ARG A 121 -10.97 4.95 -1.26
N VAL A 122 -10.83 4.60 -2.53
CA VAL A 122 -9.49 4.48 -3.13
C VAL A 122 -8.85 5.86 -3.21
N ILE A 123 -7.65 5.98 -2.68
CA ILE A 123 -6.76 7.12 -2.79
C ILE A 123 -5.72 6.79 -3.84
N VAL A 124 -5.50 7.73 -4.76
CA VAL A 124 -4.56 7.62 -5.86
C VAL A 124 -3.46 8.64 -5.66
N THR A 125 -2.22 8.16 -5.56
CA THR A 125 -1.02 8.99 -5.58
C THR A 125 -0.27 8.74 -6.88
N TYR A 126 0.11 9.79 -7.59
CA TYR A 126 0.86 9.66 -8.85
C TYR A 126 1.82 10.84 -9.04
N ALA A 127 2.89 10.62 -9.81
CA ALA A 127 3.84 11.67 -10.13
C ALA A 127 3.40 12.47 -11.36
N GLN A 128 3.34 13.80 -11.23
CA GLN A 128 3.04 14.74 -12.32
C GLN A 128 3.94 15.98 -12.19
N ARG A 129 4.66 16.33 -13.27
CA ARG A 129 5.54 17.51 -13.33
C ARG A 129 6.53 17.61 -12.14
N SER A 130 7.16 16.49 -11.80
CA SER A 130 8.11 16.36 -10.68
C SER A 130 7.52 16.55 -9.28
N SER A 131 6.20 16.55 -9.13
CA SER A 131 5.49 16.54 -7.85
C SER A 131 4.62 15.30 -7.73
N GLU A 132 4.39 14.84 -6.50
CA GLU A 132 3.44 13.77 -6.21
C GLU A 132 2.08 14.39 -5.85
N LEU A 133 1.05 13.99 -6.57
CA LEU A 133 -0.32 14.41 -6.31
C LEU A 133 -1.09 13.24 -5.72
N THR A 134 -1.78 13.50 -4.60
CA THR A 134 -2.64 12.52 -3.93
C THR A 134 -4.08 13.04 -3.94
N LYS A 135 -5.02 12.22 -4.41
CA LYS A 135 -6.46 12.55 -4.44
C LYS A 135 -7.32 11.29 -4.40
N TYR A 136 -8.63 11.46 -4.24
CA TYR A 136 -9.54 10.33 -4.33
C TYR A 136 -9.61 9.81 -5.78
N ALA A 137 -9.90 8.52 -5.91
CA ALA A 137 -9.99 7.88 -7.21
C ALA A 137 -11.07 8.49 -8.10
N ASP A 138 -12.16 9.01 -7.54
CA ASP A 138 -13.22 9.63 -8.32
C ASP A 138 -12.70 10.91 -9.00
N ASP A 139 -12.05 11.80 -8.23
CA ASP A 139 -11.39 13.01 -8.75
C ASP A 139 -10.24 12.71 -9.73
N PHE A 140 -9.56 11.58 -9.54
CA PHE A 140 -8.53 11.10 -10.47
C PHE A 140 -9.14 10.62 -11.78
N LEU A 141 -10.24 9.86 -11.71
CA LEU A 141 -10.93 9.29 -12.86
C LEU A 141 -11.60 10.37 -13.72
N GLU A 142 -12.11 11.44 -13.12
CA GLU A 142 -12.68 12.59 -13.85
C GLU A 142 -11.66 13.29 -14.76
N LYS A 143 -10.39 13.32 -14.33
CA LYS A 143 -9.30 14.01 -15.04
C LYS A 143 -8.31 13.04 -15.68
N ILE A 144 -8.65 11.76 -15.76
CA ILE A 144 -7.71 10.72 -16.18
C ILE A 144 -7.21 10.92 -17.62
N ASP A 145 -8.06 11.52 -18.47
CA ASP A 145 -7.73 11.84 -19.87
C ASP A 145 -6.75 13.01 -20.00
N ASP A 146 -6.72 13.90 -19.02
CA ASP A 146 -5.76 15.01 -18.96
C ASP A 146 -4.37 14.55 -18.45
N ILE A 147 -4.29 13.30 -17.97
CA ILE A 147 -3.06 12.70 -17.48
C ILE A 147 -2.46 11.90 -18.63
N GLY A 148 -1.25 12.26 -19.06
CA GLY A 148 -0.55 11.57 -20.15
C GLY A 148 0.01 10.21 -19.72
N THR A 149 1.33 10.13 -19.56
CA THR A 149 2.02 8.92 -19.10
C THR A 149 2.46 9.05 -17.65
N LEU A 150 2.23 7.99 -16.85
CA LEU A 150 2.69 7.92 -15.47
C LEU A 150 3.81 6.91 -15.30
N ASN A 151 4.81 7.33 -14.53
CA ASN A 151 5.96 6.53 -14.12
C ASN A 151 5.87 6.08 -12.65
N TYR A 152 4.91 6.64 -11.90
CA TYR A 152 4.61 6.28 -10.54
C TYR A 152 3.09 6.33 -10.34
N LEU A 153 2.54 5.26 -9.76
CA LEU A 153 1.14 5.19 -9.38
C LEU A 153 1.02 4.31 -8.13
N LYS A 154 0.43 4.86 -7.08
CA LYS A 154 0.11 4.16 -5.85
C LYS A 154 -1.39 4.26 -5.60
N LEU A 155 -2.01 3.11 -5.38
CA LEU A 155 -3.43 2.97 -5.06
C LEU A 155 -3.52 2.47 -3.62
N VAL A 156 -4.26 3.19 -2.79
CA VAL A 156 -4.47 2.82 -1.39
C VAL A 156 -5.97 2.79 -1.12
N ILE A 157 -6.46 1.73 -0.49
CA ILE A 157 -7.79 1.73 0.11
C ILE A 157 -7.68 1.13 1.51
N GLN A 158 -8.37 1.75 2.44
CA GLN A 158 -8.44 1.29 3.81
C GLN A 158 -9.84 1.51 4.36
N GLU A 159 -10.25 0.64 5.27
CA GLU A 159 -11.43 0.86 6.11
C GLU A 159 -11.30 0.11 7.44
N PRO A 160 -12.00 0.56 8.48
CA PRO A 160 -12.06 -0.16 9.75
C PRO A 160 -12.62 -1.57 9.56
N GLU A 161 -11.94 -2.57 10.11
CA GLU A 161 -12.40 -3.96 10.10
C GLU A 161 -13.01 -4.34 11.46
N ALA A 162 -12.18 -4.48 12.50
CA ALA A 162 -12.60 -4.72 13.88
C ALA A 162 -11.54 -4.24 14.86
N TYR A 163 -11.92 -3.96 16.11
CA TYR A 163 -10.99 -3.61 17.20
C TYR A 163 -10.04 -2.44 16.88
N GLY A 164 -10.53 -1.46 16.10
CA GLY A 164 -9.73 -0.30 15.68
C GLY A 164 -8.62 -0.60 14.66
N ILE A 165 -8.53 -1.83 14.15
CA ILE A 165 -7.59 -2.21 13.09
C ILE A 165 -8.26 -2.03 11.73
N ASN A 166 -7.55 -1.37 10.84
CA ASN A 166 -7.97 -1.20 9.46
C ASN A 166 -7.53 -2.40 8.62
N ARG A 167 -8.39 -2.85 7.72
CA ARG A 167 -7.95 -3.63 6.57
C ARG A 167 -7.49 -2.68 5.48
N VAL A 168 -6.35 -3.00 4.86
CA VAL A 168 -5.65 -2.09 3.95
C VAL A 168 -5.17 -2.85 2.73
N ILE A 169 -5.34 -2.23 1.56
CA ILE A 169 -4.71 -2.65 0.32
C ILE A 169 -3.87 -1.49 -0.20
N VAL A 170 -2.60 -1.77 -0.47
CA VAL A 170 -1.69 -0.84 -1.14
C VAL A 170 -1.15 -1.53 -2.39
N ILE A 171 -1.35 -0.92 -3.55
CA ILE A 171 -0.74 -1.34 -4.80
C ILE A 171 0.18 -0.21 -5.25
N GLU A 172 1.45 -0.51 -5.45
CA GLU A 172 2.45 0.48 -5.80
C GLU A 172 3.19 0.07 -7.07
N PHE A 173 3.11 0.94 -8.07
CA PHE A 173 3.74 0.79 -9.36
C PHE A 173 4.86 1.81 -9.50
N VAL A 174 6.07 1.31 -9.69
CA VAL A 174 7.28 2.12 -9.82
C VAL A 174 7.95 1.91 -11.18
N GLN A 175 8.52 2.97 -11.73
CA GLN A 175 9.32 2.92 -12.96
C GLN A 175 10.63 2.14 -12.75
N SER A 176 11.25 2.27 -11.58
CA SER A 176 12.50 1.59 -11.22
C SER A 176 12.33 0.90 -9.87
N GLY A 177 12.73 -0.37 -9.78
CA GLY A 177 12.52 -1.20 -8.59
C GLY A 177 11.49 -2.30 -8.83
N ALA A 178 10.91 -2.82 -7.75
CA ALA A 178 9.85 -3.82 -7.79
C ALA A 178 8.51 -3.13 -7.52
N SER A 179 7.53 -3.36 -8.39
CA SER A 179 6.14 -3.00 -8.11
C SER A 179 5.56 -4.05 -7.18
N GLU A 180 4.66 -3.66 -6.29
CA GLU A 180 4.18 -4.56 -5.24
C GLU A 180 2.72 -4.36 -4.88
N ILE A 181 2.12 -5.45 -4.42
CA ILE A 181 0.79 -5.51 -3.82
C ILE A 181 1.00 -5.84 -2.36
N ARG A 182 0.50 -5.01 -1.46
CA ARG A 182 0.47 -5.24 -0.01
C ARG A 182 -0.97 -5.28 0.45
N VAL A 183 -1.33 -6.35 1.16
CA VAL A 183 -2.64 -6.50 1.79
C VAL A 183 -2.42 -6.77 3.27
N SER A 184 -3.17 -6.06 4.11
CA SER A 184 -3.11 -6.14 5.57
C SER A 184 -4.52 -6.23 6.15
N GLY A 185 -4.71 -7.03 7.18
CA GLY A 185 -5.99 -7.17 7.87
C GLY A 185 -5.94 -8.22 8.99
N ILE A 186 -7.06 -8.36 9.70
CA ILE A 186 -7.21 -9.30 10.80
C ILE A 186 -7.47 -10.73 10.30
N ASN A 187 -8.14 -10.88 9.16
CA ASN A 187 -8.47 -12.20 8.61
C ASN A 187 -7.42 -12.69 7.60
N GLU A 188 -6.62 -13.70 7.97
CA GLU A 188 -5.60 -14.29 7.08
C GLU A 188 -6.15 -14.76 5.73
N SER A 189 -7.32 -15.41 5.73
CA SER A 189 -7.93 -15.95 4.52
C SER A 189 -8.32 -14.83 3.55
N TRP A 190 -8.84 -13.73 4.09
CA TRP A 190 -9.13 -12.53 3.29
C TRP A 190 -7.84 -11.90 2.76
N VAL A 191 -6.82 -11.75 3.60
CA VAL A 191 -5.52 -11.17 3.22
C VAL A 191 -4.87 -11.96 2.09
N LEU A 192 -4.77 -13.28 2.22
CA LEU A 192 -4.19 -14.15 1.19
C LEU A 192 -5.03 -14.15 -0.09
N GLY A 193 -6.35 -14.32 0.04
CA GLY A 193 -7.26 -14.37 -1.10
C GLY A 193 -7.28 -13.07 -1.91
N LYS A 194 -7.30 -11.92 -1.23
CA LYS A 194 -7.33 -10.61 -1.89
C LYS A 194 -5.99 -10.29 -2.55
N ALA A 195 -4.86 -10.59 -1.90
CA ALA A 195 -3.54 -10.42 -2.50
C ALA A 195 -3.40 -11.25 -3.79
N GLU A 196 -3.77 -12.54 -3.74
CA GLU A 196 -3.69 -13.42 -4.91
C GLU A 196 -4.66 -12.99 -6.02
N SER A 197 -5.87 -12.57 -5.68
CA SER A 197 -6.84 -12.08 -6.68
C SER A 197 -6.35 -10.82 -7.40
N LEU A 198 -5.75 -9.87 -6.67
CA LEU A 198 -5.13 -8.69 -7.25
C LEU A 198 -3.94 -9.07 -8.15
N TYR A 199 -3.14 -10.04 -7.71
CA TYR A 199 -2.02 -10.55 -8.49
C TYR A 199 -2.49 -11.20 -9.81
N GLN A 200 -3.56 -12.01 -9.78
CA GLN A 200 -4.10 -12.65 -10.98
C GLN A 200 -4.70 -11.66 -11.97
N ILE A 201 -5.22 -10.51 -11.53
CA ILE A 201 -5.68 -9.43 -12.43
C ILE A 201 -4.50 -8.77 -13.14
N LEU A 202 -3.39 -8.58 -12.43
CA LEU A 202 -2.19 -7.94 -12.96
C LEU A 202 -1.33 -8.88 -13.80
N ARG A 203 -1.36 -10.18 -13.53
CA ARG A 203 -0.52 -11.20 -14.19
C ARG A 203 -0.61 -11.18 -15.73
N PRO A 204 -1.79 -11.13 -16.37
CA PRO A 204 -1.89 -11.03 -17.84
C PRO A 204 -1.33 -9.71 -18.41
N LYS A 205 -1.17 -8.69 -17.58
CA LYS A 205 -0.63 -7.37 -17.96
C LYS A 205 0.88 -7.30 -17.80
N GLN A 206 1.50 -8.35 -17.26
CA GLN A 206 2.95 -8.45 -17.15
C GLN A 206 3.58 -8.79 -18.49
N ASN A 207 4.69 -8.14 -18.81
CA ASN A 207 5.53 -8.57 -19.92
C ASN A 207 6.42 -9.72 -19.43
N SER A 208 5.95 -10.96 -19.61
CA SER A 208 6.65 -12.18 -19.17
C SER A 208 8.10 -12.25 -19.65
N LEU A 209 8.40 -11.75 -20.85
CA LEU A 209 9.76 -11.73 -21.39
C LEU A 209 10.67 -10.77 -20.61
N VAL A 210 10.20 -9.54 -20.34
CA VAL A 210 10.96 -8.55 -19.56
C VAL A 210 11.09 -8.98 -18.11
N THR A 211 10.02 -9.55 -17.52
CA THR A 211 10.05 -10.08 -16.15
C THR A 211 11.02 -11.26 -16.01
N THR A 212 10.98 -12.21 -16.94
CA THR A 212 11.89 -13.37 -16.95
C THR A 212 13.32 -12.92 -17.20
N TYR A 213 13.56 -12.02 -18.14
CA TYR A 213 14.90 -11.49 -18.40
C TYR A 213 15.43 -10.63 -17.25
N ARG A 214 14.60 -9.95 -16.46
CA ARG A 214 15.09 -9.24 -15.26
C ARG A 214 15.38 -10.19 -14.11
N LYS A 215 14.58 -11.26 -13.97
CA LYS A 215 14.77 -12.31 -12.96
C LYS A 215 15.98 -13.21 -13.28
N TYR A 216 16.25 -13.45 -14.56
CA TYR A 216 17.27 -14.40 -15.02
C TYR A 216 18.35 -13.76 -15.92
N GLY A 217 18.34 -12.45 -16.18
CA GLY A 217 19.31 -11.77 -17.06
C GLY A 217 20.73 -11.79 -16.54
N LEU A 218 20.87 -11.96 -15.22
CA LEU A 218 22.12 -12.35 -14.56
C LEU A 218 22.73 -13.63 -15.17
N ASN A 219 21.92 -14.56 -15.69
CA ASN A 219 22.42 -15.76 -16.37
C ASN A 219 23.00 -15.46 -17.75
N LEU A 220 22.58 -14.40 -18.45
CA LEU A 220 23.15 -14.08 -19.76
C LEU A 220 24.57 -13.51 -19.60
N ASN A 221 24.79 -12.69 -18.57
CA ASN A 221 26.13 -12.25 -18.17
C ASN A 221 27.00 -13.44 -17.74
N ALA A 222 26.44 -14.42 -17.01
CA ALA A 222 27.16 -15.64 -16.65
C ALA A 222 27.53 -16.49 -17.89
N VAL A 223 26.65 -16.61 -18.88
CA VAL A 223 26.94 -17.30 -20.14
C VAL A 223 28.04 -16.60 -20.93
N ILE A 224 28.00 -15.27 -21.05
CA ILE A 224 29.06 -14.50 -21.72
C ILE A 224 30.38 -14.62 -20.95
N PHE A 225 30.34 -14.59 -19.61
CA PHE A 225 31.52 -14.78 -18.77
C PHE A 225 32.12 -16.19 -18.92
N ILE A 226 31.29 -17.23 -18.97
CA ILE A 226 31.74 -18.60 -19.24
C ILE A 226 32.33 -18.71 -20.65
N ALA A 227 31.68 -18.15 -21.67
CA ALA A 227 32.20 -18.13 -23.04
C ALA A 227 33.57 -17.42 -23.11
N MET A 228 33.71 -16.32 -22.40
CA MET A 228 34.97 -15.59 -22.26
C MET A 228 36.06 -16.46 -21.59
N LEU A 229 35.75 -17.18 -20.51
CA LEU A 229 36.70 -18.11 -19.87
C LEU A 229 37.15 -19.24 -20.80
N ILE A 230 36.28 -19.71 -21.70
CA ILE A 230 36.62 -20.72 -22.71
C ILE A 230 37.57 -20.14 -23.76
N VAL A 231 37.41 -18.86 -24.12
CA VAL A 231 38.14 -18.21 -25.23
C VAL A 231 39.49 -17.61 -24.80
N ILE A 232 39.63 -17.13 -23.55
CA ILE A 232 40.86 -16.52 -23.03
C ILE A 232 42.14 -17.34 -23.28
N PRO A 233 42.15 -18.68 -23.11
CA PRO A 233 43.35 -19.50 -23.31
C PRO A 233 43.94 -19.40 -24.71
N ASP A 234 43.10 -19.22 -25.74
CA ASP A 234 43.51 -19.19 -27.15
C ASP A 234 44.27 -17.91 -27.54
N ILE A 235 44.22 -16.86 -26.70
CA ILE A 235 44.94 -15.62 -26.94
C ILE A 235 46.35 -15.78 -26.36
N GLU A 236 47.41 -15.75 -27.17
CA GLU A 236 48.77 -16.04 -26.68
C GLU A 236 49.35 -14.94 -25.79
N LYS A 237 49.18 -13.66 -26.17
CA LYS A 237 49.78 -12.52 -25.47
C LYS A 237 48.94 -12.12 -24.26
N TRP A 238 49.59 -11.94 -23.12
CA TRP A 238 48.93 -11.52 -21.88
C TRP A 238 48.29 -10.12 -21.98
N GLN A 239 48.88 -9.23 -22.79
CA GLN A 239 48.35 -7.89 -23.05
C GLN A 239 47.02 -7.96 -23.79
N ASP A 240 46.93 -8.80 -24.82
CA ASP A 240 45.71 -8.99 -25.62
C ASP A 240 44.61 -9.70 -24.82
N ARG A 241 44.98 -10.64 -23.94
CA ARG A 241 44.05 -11.23 -22.96
C ARG A 241 43.44 -10.16 -22.06
N THR A 242 44.26 -9.27 -21.53
CA THR A 242 43.83 -8.20 -20.63
C THR A 242 42.93 -7.21 -21.38
N LEU A 243 43.30 -6.83 -22.60
CA LEU A 243 42.48 -5.96 -23.44
C LEU A 243 41.12 -6.57 -23.74
N PHE A 244 41.09 -7.85 -24.13
CA PHE A 244 39.85 -8.59 -24.40
C PHE A 244 38.93 -8.61 -23.17
N VAL A 245 39.48 -8.94 -21.98
CA VAL A 245 38.76 -8.95 -20.71
C VAL A 245 38.13 -7.59 -20.41
N VAL A 246 38.92 -6.51 -20.52
CA VAL A 246 38.46 -5.15 -20.22
C VAL A 246 37.36 -4.72 -21.19
N VAL A 247 37.53 -4.99 -22.49
CA VAL A 247 36.53 -4.61 -23.50
C VAL A 247 35.22 -5.34 -23.30
N VAL A 248 35.25 -6.66 -23.07
CA VAL A 248 34.05 -7.46 -22.78
C VAL A 248 33.37 -6.96 -21.52
N PHE A 249 34.13 -6.67 -20.46
CA PHE A 249 33.58 -6.17 -19.21
C PHE A 249 32.94 -4.78 -19.35
N VAL A 250 33.58 -3.86 -20.07
CA VAL A 250 33.03 -2.53 -20.37
C VAL A 250 31.76 -2.65 -21.19
N LEU A 251 31.74 -3.53 -22.19
CA LEU A 251 30.58 -3.77 -23.04
C LEU A 251 29.42 -4.35 -22.23
N LEU A 252 29.65 -5.36 -21.39
CA LEU A 252 28.64 -5.90 -20.47
C LEU A 252 28.11 -4.85 -19.50
N SER A 253 28.99 -4.03 -18.93
CA SER A 253 28.62 -2.95 -18.00
C SER A 253 27.77 -1.89 -18.69
N PHE A 254 28.15 -1.50 -19.92
CA PHE A 254 27.38 -0.56 -20.73
C PHE A 254 26.02 -1.11 -21.12
N LEU A 255 25.93 -2.38 -21.48
CA LEU A 255 24.66 -3.07 -21.76
C LEU A 255 23.72 -3.06 -20.57
N LEU A 256 24.24 -3.41 -19.38
CA LEU A 256 23.48 -3.41 -18.13
C LEU A 256 22.98 -1.98 -17.82
N PHE A 257 23.84 -0.98 -18.00
CA PHE A 257 23.48 0.43 -17.83
C PHE A 257 22.37 0.88 -18.78
N VAL A 258 22.51 0.61 -20.09
CA VAL A 258 21.53 0.98 -21.12
C VAL A 258 20.20 0.29 -20.86
N HIS A 259 20.20 -1.00 -20.51
CA HIS A 259 18.99 -1.75 -20.19
C HIS A 259 18.26 -1.17 -18.98
N ASN A 260 18.97 -0.95 -17.87
CA ASN A 260 18.38 -0.39 -16.65
C ASN A 260 17.81 1.02 -16.85
N LYS A 261 18.42 1.79 -17.76
CA LYS A 261 17.99 3.16 -18.06
C LYS A 261 16.83 3.22 -19.06
N LEU A 262 16.78 2.34 -20.06
CA LEU A 262 15.82 2.44 -21.17
C LEU A 262 14.56 1.58 -21.00
N ILE A 263 14.58 0.52 -20.19
CA ILE A 263 13.43 -0.38 -20.03
C ILE A 263 12.78 -0.13 -18.66
N PRO A 264 11.73 0.73 -18.59
CA PRO A 264 11.04 0.99 -17.33
C PRO A 264 10.35 -0.29 -16.82
N ASN A 265 10.38 -0.50 -15.50
CA ASN A 265 9.69 -1.62 -14.85
C ASN A 265 8.19 -1.53 -15.08
N THR A 266 7.61 -0.38 -14.77
CA THR A 266 6.21 -0.09 -15.02
C THR A 266 6.07 1.15 -15.89
N ALA A 267 5.20 1.05 -16.90
CA ALA A 267 4.80 2.20 -17.70
C ALA A 267 3.27 2.22 -17.82
N ILE A 268 2.67 3.36 -17.47
CA ILE A 268 1.22 3.53 -17.40
C ILE A 268 0.84 4.60 -18.43
N TYR A 269 0.01 4.21 -19.40
CA TYR A 269 -0.43 5.06 -20.50
C TYR A 269 -1.91 5.37 -20.34
N LEU A 270 -2.24 6.61 -19.97
CA LEU A 270 -3.63 6.99 -19.70
C LEU A 270 -4.29 7.68 -20.91
N GLU A 271 -3.51 8.36 -21.75
CA GLU A 271 -3.99 9.06 -22.96
C GLU A 271 -4.26 8.12 -24.17
N GLN A 272 -3.61 6.95 -24.24
CA GLN A 272 -3.71 6.06 -25.41
C GLN A 272 -4.62 4.85 -25.16
N SER A 273 -5.63 4.67 -26.00
CA SER A 273 -6.32 3.38 -26.16
C SER A 273 -5.32 2.36 -26.75
N ARG A 274 -5.15 1.23 -26.04
CA ARG A 274 -4.22 0.11 -26.30
C ARG A 274 -3.49 0.18 -27.67
N PRO A 275 -2.21 0.57 -27.73
CA PRO A 275 -1.44 0.53 -28.96
C PRO A 275 -1.26 -0.91 -29.45
N GLY A 276 -1.15 -1.06 -30.78
CA GLY A 276 -1.01 -2.33 -31.47
C GLY A 276 0.19 -3.17 -31.00
N VAL A 277 0.10 -4.49 -31.22
CA VAL A 277 1.03 -5.52 -30.71
C VAL A 277 2.51 -5.20 -31.03
N PHE A 278 2.78 -4.59 -32.19
CA PHE A 278 4.14 -4.25 -32.63
C PHE A 278 4.79 -3.13 -31.79
N LYS A 279 4.07 -2.04 -31.50
CA LYS A 279 4.57 -0.96 -30.60
C LYS A 279 4.78 -1.48 -29.17
N ARG A 280 4.06 -2.54 -28.78
CA ARG A 280 4.20 -3.19 -27.47
C ARG A 280 5.47 -4.02 -27.37
N ALA A 281 5.86 -4.71 -28.44
CA ALA A 281 7.00 -5.61 -28.47
C ALA A 281 8.35 -4.91 -28.76
N TRP A 282 8.36 -3.71 -29.34
CA TRP A 282 9.58 -3.00 -29.77
C TRP A 282 10.69 -2.90 -28.69
N PRO A 283 10.41 -2.54 -27.42
CA PRO A 283 11.46 -2.49 -26.40
C PRO A 283 12.10 -3.86 -26.10
N SER A 284 11.31 -4.94 -26.21
CA SER A 284 11.78 -6.32 -26.03
C SER A 284 12.54 -6.84 -27.25
N ILE A 285 12.20 -6.37 -28.45
CA ILE A 285 12.94 -6.64 -29.69
C ILE A 285 14.29 -5.92 -29.63
N LEU A 286 14.32 -4.68 -29.14
CA LEU A 286 15.54 -3.91 -28.96
C LEU A 286 16.50 -4.58 -27.97
N SER A 287 16.01 -5.12 -26.85
CA SER A 287 16.87 -5.85 -25.90
C SER A 287 17.49 -7.11 -26.52
N TRP A 288 16.75 -7.83 -27.37
CA TRP A 288 17.26 -8.99 -28.10
C TRP A 288 18.30 -8.60 -29.16
N LEU A 289 18.04 -7.54 -29.93
CA LEU A 289 18.98 -7.00 -30.93
C LEU A 289 20.29 -6.53 -30.28
N ILE A 290 20.18 -5.87 -29.13
CA ILE A 290 21.33 -5.43 -28.36
C ILE A 290 22.14 -6.64 -27.85
N ALA A 291 21.49 -7.67 -27.31
CA ALA A 291 22.17 -8.89 -26.90
C ALA A 291 22.87 -9.59 -28.09
N ALA A 292 22.20 -9.73 -29.23
CA ALA A 292 22.78 -10.30 -30.44
C ALA A 292 23.98 -9.48 -30.97
N SER A 293 23.91 -8.16 -30.92
CA SER A 293 25.01 -7.28 -31.34
C SER A 293 26.26 -7.45 -30.48
N SER A 294 26.10 -7.73 -29.18
CA SER A 294 27.23 -7.96 -28.26
C SER A 294 28.01 -9.24 -28.59
N SER A 295 27.31 -10.31 -28.98
CA SER A 295 27.93 -11.56 -29.42
C SER A 295 28.69 -11.39 -30.73
N ILE A 296 28.17 -10.57 -31.66
CA ILE A 296 28.83 -10.26 -32.93
C ILE A 296 30.11 -9.45 -32.70
N VAL A 297 30.06 -8.43 -31.82
CA VAL A 297 31.22 -7.61 -31.48
C VAL A 297 32.30 -8.45 -30.78
N ALA A 298 31.91 -9.35 -29.87
CA ALA A 298 32.85 -10.27 -29.22
C ALA A 298 33.50 -11.24 -30.21
N ALA A 299 32.72 -11.83 -31.13
CA ALA A 299 33.24 -12.70 -32.18
C ALA A 299 34.17 -11.97 -33.16
N TYR A 300 33.84 -10.73 -33.51
CA TYR A 300 34.67 -9.88 -34.36
C TYR A 300 36.01 -9.53 -33.67
N LEU A 301 35.98 -9.11 -32.40
CA LEU A 301 37.19 -8.85 -31.62
C LEU A 301 38.06 -10.09 -31.46
N TYR A 302 37.45 -11.26 -31.21
CA TYR A 302 38.19 -12.52 -31.18
C TYR A 302 38.91 -12.76 -32.51
N SER A 303 38.21 -12.65 -33.64
CA SER A 303 38.81 -12.86 -34.97
C SER A 303 39.95 -11.88 -35.29
N LEU A 304 39.90 -10.67 -34.74
CA LEU A 304 40.93 -9.64 -34.92
C LEU A 304 42.18 -9.91 -34.06
N LEU A 305 42.00 -10.54 -32.89
CA LEU A 305 43.07 -10.84 -31.94
C LEU A 305 43.70 -12.22 -32.17
N THR A 306 43.01 -13.14 -32.83
CA THR A 306 43.52 -14.46 -33.24
C THR A 306 43.81 -14.57 -34.73
N GLY A 307 43.47 -13.53 -35.51
CA GLY A 307 43.80 -13.46 -36.94
C GLY A 307 45.31 -13.37 -37.17
N PRO A 308 45.83 -13.93 -38.28
CA PRO A 308 47.26 -13.93 -38.57
C PRO A 308 47.75 -12.49 -38.66
N SER A 309 48.73 -12.14 -37.83
CA SER A 309 49.46 -10.87 -37.93
C SER A 309 50.10 -10.78 -39.32
N SER A 310 49.64 -9.83 -40.14
CA SER A 310 50.39 -9.36 -41.31
C SER A 310 51.60 -8.55 -40.87
#